data_AF-A0A286E1D0-F1
#
_entry.id   AF-A0A286E1D0-F1
#
_cell.length_a   1.000
_cell.length_b   1.000
_cell.length_c   1.000
_cell.angle_alpha   90.00
_cell.angle_beta   90.00
_cell.angle_gamma   90.00
#
_symmetry.space_group_name_H-M   'P 1'
#
loop_
_entity.id
_entity.type
_entity.pdbx_description
1 polymer ?
#
loop_
_entity_poly.entity_id
_entity_poly.type
_entity_poly.pdbx_seq_one_letter_code
_entity_poly.pdbx_strand_id
1 'polypeptide(L)'
;MSSDPVLFGIDNLPYGVFSPRDEPGSRRIGVRLGDRVLDAGAAARALGSAHVALWTATSLDPLLAAGRPVWAAVRAEARSWLGDEAHRAAVAPLLHPLDEVTPHLPFTVADYVDFYSSEHHARNVGEIFRPGGDALTPNWKHMPIGYHGRAGSVRVSGAPVVRPLGQRRPAEGAATPAFGPSVRLDIEAEVGFVVGTPSTPGRPVPLTALREHVFGVCLLNDWSARDIQAWEYVPLGPFLGKSFATSVSAWITPLDALDAAWTAPPARDVPPLPYLDDAAGAPGGLDLRLTVLLNGEPVARPPFATMYWTPAQQLAHLTVNGAHLRTGDLFASGTVSGPEEGERGSLLELTWNGERPLRLADGERAFLADGDRVTLTAWAPGPDGGRVGLGEVSGTVQPAPEGA
;
A
#
# COMPACT_ATOMS: atom_id res chain seq x y z
N MET A 1 -20.07 -24.49 -11.85
CA MET A 1 -18.84 -23.69 -12.02
C MET A 1 -18.91 -22.59 -10.98
N SER A 2 -18.05 -22.61 -9.96
CA SER A 2 -17.94 -21.50 -9.01
C SER A 2 -17.42 -20.31 -9.81
N SER A 3 -18.30 -19.39 -10.20
CA SER A 3 -17.89 -18.18 -10.91
C SER A 3 -17.34 -17.21 -9.87
N ASP A 4 -16.16 -17.50 -9.35
CA ASP A 4 -15.43 -16.50 -8.58
C ASP A 4 -15.25 -15.27 -9.48
N PRO A 5 -15.63 -14.07 -9.01
CA PRO A 5 -15.58 -12.87 -9.82
C PRO A 5 -14.14 -12.60 -10.28
N VAL A 6 -13.96 -12.29 -11.56
CA VAL A 6 -12.65 -12.01 -12.16
C VAL A 6 -12.10 -10.69 -11.59
N LEU A 7 -11.17 -10.78 -10.63
CA LEU A 7 -10.60 -9.61 -9.95
C LEU A 7 -9.76 -8.72 -10.88
N PHE A 8 -9.07 -9.30 -11.85
CA PHE A 8 -8.17 -8.57 -12.76
C PHE A 8 -8.77 -8.54 -14.17
N GLY A 9 -10.02 -8.13 -14.30
CA GLY A 9 -10.73 -8.02 -15.58
C GLY A 9 -10.41 -6.73 -16.34
N ILE A 10 -11.14 -6.51 -17.44
CA ILE A 10 -10.99 -5.35 -18.33
C ILE A 10 -11.23 -3.99 -17.62
N ASP A 11 -12.01 -4.00 -16.54
CA ASP A 11 -12.29 -2.82 -15.71
C ASP A 11 -11.21 -2.52 -14.69
N ASN A 12 -10.29 -3.45 -14.44
CA ASN A 12 -9.17 -3.26 -13.54
C ASN A 12 -7.93 -2.73 -14.29
N LEU A 13 -7.26 -3.61 -15.03
CA LEU A 13 -6.03 -3.32 -15.79
C LEU A 13 -4.95 -2.56 -14.99
N PRO A 14 -4.43 -3.13 -13.89
CA PRO A 14 -3.38 -2.47 -13.12
C PRO A 14 -2.04 -2.57 -13.86
N TYR A 15 -1.19 -1.56 -13.64
CA TYR A 15 0.09 -1.39 -14.32
C TYR A 15 1.24 -1.83 -13.43
N GLY A 16 2.23 -2.51 -14.00
CA GLY A 16 3.42 -2.94 -13.26
C GLY A 16 4.65 -2.98 -14.16
N VAL A 17 5.78 -3.34 -13.56
CA VAL A 17 7.02 -3.61 -14.29
C VAL A 17 7.38 -5.06 -14.06
N PHE A 18 7.70 -5.78 -15.14
CA PHE A 18 8.09 -7.18 -15.08
C PHE A 18 9.28 -7.45 -15.99
N SER A 19 9.95 -8.58 -15.78
CA SER A 19 10.78 -9.21 -16.79
C SER A 19 10.24 -10.61 -17.11
N PRO A 20 10.19 -11.02 -18.39
CA PRO A 20 9.96 -12.41 -18.75
C PRO A 20 11.01 -13.32 -18.12
N ARG A 21 10.62 -14.54 -17.72
CA ARG A 21 11.55 -15.50 -17.07
C ARG A 21 12.76 -15.86 -17.93
N ASP A 22 12.61 -15.88 -19.24
CA ASP A 22 13.66 -16.12 -20.23
C ASP A 22 14.54 -14.88 -20.51
N GLU A 23 14.09 -13.68 -20.12
CA GLU A 23 14.82 -12.42 -20.26
C GLU A 23 14.87 -11.61 -18.94
N PRO A 24 15.48 -12.12 -17.87
CA PRO A 24 15.36 -11.56 -16.52
C PRO A 24 15.86 -10.12 -16.36
N GLY A 25 16.73 -9.64 -17.25
CA GLY A 25 17.24 -8.25 -17.26
C GLY A 25 16.40 -7.26 -18.10
N SER A 26 15.41 -7.75 -18.85
CA SER A 26 14.59 -6.96 -19.76
C SER A 26 13.35 -6.46 -19.02
N ARG A 27 13.47 -5.31 -18.34
CA ARG A 27 12.33 -4.68 -17.65
C ARG A 27 11.37 -4.05 -18.65
N ARG A 28 10.09 -4.39 -18.54
CA ARG A 28 9.02 -3.95 -19.44
C ARG A 28 7.81 -3.52 -18.63
N ILE A 29 7.05 -2.55 -19.13
CA ILE A 29 5.74 -2.20 -18.57
C ILE A 29 4.74 -3.32 -18.92
N GLY A 30 4.03 -3.78 -17.90
CA GLY A 30 2.98 -4.78 -18.01
C GLY A 30 1.61 -4.24 -17.65
N VAL A 31 0.57 -4.77 -18.30
CA VAL A 31 -0.83 -4.62 -17.89
C VAL A 31 -1.37 -5.98 -17.48
N ARG A 32 -1.84 -6.13 -16.23
CA ARG A 32 -2.36 -7.42 -15.75
C ARG A 32 -3.79 -7.65 -16.21
N LEU A 33 -4.07 -8.85 -16.72
CA LEU A 33 -5.40 -9.35 -17.06
C LEU A 33 -5.52 -10.80 -16.58
N GLY A 34 -6.30 -11.03 -15.52
CA GLY A 34 -6.43 -12.34 -14.88
C GLY A 34 -5.08 -12.88 -14.36
N ASP A 35 -4.72 -14.06 -14.86
CA ASP A 35 -3.46 -14.77 -14.63
C ASP A 35 -2.44 -14.53 -15.76
N ARG A 36 -2.60 -13.45 -16.52
CA ARG A 36 -1.71 -13.03 -17.60
C ARG A 36 -1.24 -11.59 -17.42
N VAL A 37 -0.13 -11.29 -18.05
CA VAL A 37 0.46 -9.95 -18.15
C VAL A 37 0.70 -9.63 -19.61
N LEU A 38 0.11 -8.56 -20.10
CA LEU A 38 0.41 -8.02 -21.43
C LEU A 38 1.74 -7.28 -21.41
N ASP A 39 2.67 -7.62 -22.30
CA ASP A 39 3.79 -6.74 -22.64
C ASP A 39 3.25 -5.49 -23.37
N ALA A 40 3.07 -4.41 -22.61
CA ALA A 40 2.44 -3.20 -23.11
C ALA A 40 3.30 -2.49 -24.16
N GLY A 41 4.63 -2.57 -24.03
CA GLY A 41 5.56 -2.00 -24.99
C GLY A 41 5.52 -2.73 -26.33
N ALA A 42 5.43 -4.06 -26.33
CA ALA A 42 5.26 -4.84 -27.54
C ALA A 42 3.90 -4.59 -28.19
N ALA A 43 2.82 -4.54 -27.40
CA ALA A 43 1.47 -4.26 -27.91
C ALA A 43 1.38 -2.86 -28.53
N ALA A 44 1.95 -1.86 -27.87
CA ALA A 44 2.01 -0.48 -28.35
C ALA A 44 2.71 -0.37 -29.72
N ARG A 45 3.79 -1.14 -29.95
CA ARG A 45 4.47 -1.17 -31.25
C ARG A 45 3.63 -1.90 -32.32
N ALA A 46 3.06 -3.06 -31.96
CA ALA A 46 2.29 -3.87 -32.90
C ALA A 46 1.02 -3.17 -33.39
N LEU A 47 0.38 -2.37 -32.52
CA LEU A 47 -0.90 -1.71 -32.79
C LEU A 47 -0.77 -0.21 -33.09
N GLY A 48 0.45 0.35 -33.11
CA GLY A 48 0.69 1.74 -33.50
C GLY A 48 0.21 2.78 -32.49
N SER A 49 0.54 2.60 -31.21
CA SER A 49 0.21 3.56 -30.13
C SER A 49 0.88 4.93 -30.34
N ALA A 50 0.13 6.01 -30.13
CA ALA A 50 0.68 7.37 -30.05
C ALA A 50 1.58 7.57 -28.82
N HIS A 51 1.45 6.69 -27.81
CA HIS A 51 2.16 6.72 -26.54
C HIS A 51 3.26 5.65 -26.44
N VAL A 52 3.72 5.10 -27.58
CA VAL A 52 4.71 4.00 -27.61
C VAL A 52 5.96 4.27 -26.76
N ALA A 53 6.45 5.51 -26.72
CA ALA A 53 7.61 5.87 -25.90
C ALA A 53 7.37 5.63 -24.40
N LEU A 54 6.15 5.91 -23.91
CA LEU A 54 5.78 5.65 -22.52
C LEU A 54 5.68 4.15 -22.25
N TRP A 55 5.03 3.40 -23.13
CA TRP A 55 4.85 1.94 -22.98
C TRP A 55 6.14 1.14 -23.06
N THR A 56 7.15 1.65 -23.77
CA THR A 56 8.44 0.99 -23.93
C THR A 56 9.48 1.38 -22.87
N ALA A 57 9.10 2.20 -21.89
CA ALA A 57 9.96 2.52 -20.76
C ALA A 57 10.20 1.30 -19.85
N THR A 58 11.24 1.40 -19.00
CA THR A 58 11.67 0.33 -18.09
C THR A 58 11.18 0.52 -16.65
N SER A 59 10.48 1.62 -16.38
CA SER A 59 9.75 1.93 -15.15
C SER A 59 8.45 2.67 -15.49
N LEU A 60 7.51 2.73 -14.55
CA LEU A 60 6.30 3.55 -14.71
C LEU A 60 6.61 5.06 -14.61
N ASP A 61 7.80 5.49 -14.21
CA ASP A 61 8.11 6.91 -13.92
C ASP A 61 7.73 7.88 -15.05
N PRO A 62 8.04 7.60 -16.34
CA PRO A 62 7.62 8.49 -17.43
C PRO A 62 6.11 8.54 -17.61
N LEU A 63 5.42 7.41 -17.41
CA LEU A 63 3.96 7.36 -17.49
C LEU A 63 3.33 8.12 -16.31
N LEU A 64 3.85 7.93 -15.11
CA LEU A 64 3.45 8.67 -13.91
C LEU A 64 3.59 10.18 -14.13
N ALA A 65 4.72 10.64 -14.66
CA ALA A 65 4.95 12.06 -14.93
C ALA A 65 4.03 12.66 -16.02
N ALA A 66 3.46 11.84 -16.91
CA ALA A 66 2.69 12.31 -18.06
C ALA A 66 1.32 12.93 -17.70
N GLY A 67 0.81 12.66 -16.50
CA GLY A 67 -0.41 13.25 -15.97
C GLY A 67 -1.71 12.66 -16.50
N ARG A 68 -2.80 13.03 -15.81
CA ARG A 68 -4.13 12.40 -15.96
C ARG A 68 -4.67 12.29 -17.38
N PRO A 69 -4.58 13.32 -18.25
CA PRO A 69 -5.07 13.19 -19.62
C PRO A 69 -4.39 12.05 -20.39
N VAL A 70 -3.08 11.86 -20.17
CA VAL A 70 -2.32 10.77 -20.78
C VAL A 70 -2.66 9.44 -20.11
N TRP A 71 -2.79 9.40 -18.78
CA TRP A 71 -3.23 8.18 -18.06
C TRP A 71 -4.56 7.64 -18.59
N ALA A 72 -5.53 8.52 -18.83
CA ALA A 72 -6.82 8.17 -19.41
C ALA A 72 -6.68 7.63 -20.84
N ALA A 73 -5.85 8.27 -21.67
CA ALA A 73 -5.60 7.85 -23.05
C ALA A 73 -4.93 6.46 -23.11
N VAL A 74 -3.88 6.23 -22.32
CA VAL A 74 -3.20 4.93 -22.29
C VAL A 74 -4.08 3.83 -21.70
N ARG A 75 -4.95 4.15 -20.73
CA ARG A 75 -5.96 3.22 -20.23
C ARG A 75 -6.96 2.84 -21.31
N ALA A 76 -7.41 3.80 -22.12
CA ALA A 76 -8.29 3.54 -23.25
C ALA A 76 -7.62 2.66 -24.32
N GLU A 77 -6.33 2.90 -24.62
CA GLU A 77 -5.53 2.02 -25.48
C GLU A 77 -5.49 0.59 -24.93
N ALA A 78 -5.08 0.40 -23.67
CA ALA A 78 -4.99 -0.93 -23.07
C ALA A 78 -6.34 -1.67 -23.05
N ARG A 79 -7.44 -0.97 -22.74
CA ARG A 79 -8.81 -1.53 -22.83
C ARG A 79 -9.15 -1.94 -24.26
N SER A 80 -8.81 -1.13 -25.25
CA SER A 80 -9.06 -1.44 -26.66
C SER A 80 -8.27 -2.66 -27.12
N TRP A 81 -6.99 -2.77 -26.75
CA TRP A 81 -6.14 -3.90 -27.12
C TRP A 81 -6.62 -5.21 -26.52
N LEU A 82 -7.09 -5.19 -25.27
CA LEU A 82 -7.50 -6.40 -24.55
C LEU A 82 -8.99 -6.74 -24.72
N GLY A 83 -9.82 -5.76 -25.09
CA GLY A 83 -11.27 -5.91 -25.20
C GLY A 83 -11.80 -6.10 -26.62
N ASP A 84 -11.09 -5.63 -27.64
CA ASP A 84 -11.52 -5.76 -29.05
C ASP A 84 -11.03 -7.06 -29.67
N GLU A 85 -11.96 -7.82 -30.26
CA GLU A 85 -11.68 -9.04 -31.00
C GLU A 85 -10.68 -8.81 -32.14
N ALA A 86 -10.72 -7.64 -32.79
CA ALA A 86 -9.84 -7.29 -33.89
C ALA A 86 -8.35 -7.30 -33.50
N HIS A 87 -8.04 -7.03 -32.24
CA HIS A 87 -6.66 -7.00 -31.73
C HIS A 87 -6.19 -8.36 -31.21
N ARG A 88 -7.08 -9.34 -31.02
CA ARG A 88 -6.76 -10.62 -30.36
C ARG A 88 -5.56 -11.34 -30.98
N ALA A 89 -5.50 -11.41 -32.31
CA ALA A 89 -4.43 -12.10 -33.02
C ALA A 89 -3.05 -11.43 -32.80
N ALA A 90 -3.01 -10.11 -32.66
CA ALA A 90 -1.78 -9.36 -32.40
C ALA A 90 -1.38 -9.38 -30.92
N VAL A 91 -2.35 -9.41 -30.01
CA VAL A 91 -2.15 -9.30 -28.56
C VAL A 91 -1.87 -10.65 -27.91
N ALA A 92 -2.51 -11.74 -28.36
CA ALA A 92 -2.38 -13.06 -27.75
C ALA A 92 -0.93 -13.55 -27.59
N PRO A 93 -0.02 -13.37 -28.58
CA PRO A 93 1.39 -13.76 -28.43
C PRO A 93 2.19 -12.90 -27.45
N LEU A 94 1.64 -11.77 -27.00
CA LEU A 94 2.30 -10.79 -26.13
C LEU A 94 1.86 -10.91 -24.66
N LEU A 95 1.03 -11.90 -24.36
CA LEU A 95 0.57 -12.22 -23.02
C LEU A 95 1.47 -13.28 -22.38
N HIS A 96 2.09 -12.93 -21.27
CA HIS A 96 2.88 -13.83 -20.44
C HIS A 96 2.02 -14.41 -19.30
N PRO A 97 2.14 -15.70 -18.95
CA PRO A 97 1.63 -16.23 -17.69
C PRO A 97 2.19 -15.46 -16.50
N LEU A 98 1.35 -15.13 -15.52
CA LEU A 98 1.75 -14.34 -14.35
C LEU A 98 2.83 -15.03 -13.51
N ASP A 99 2.83 -16.35 -13.47
CA ASP A 99 3.83 -17.19 -12.79
C ASP A 99 5.12 -17.39 -13.61
N GLU A 100 5.17 -16.92 -14.85
CA GLU A 100 6.34 -16.91 -15.72
C GLU A 100 6.98 -15.52 -15.87
N VAL A 101 6.57 -14.55 -15.04
CA VAL A 101 7.19 -13.23 -14.99
C VAL A 101 7.79 -12.94 -13.62
N THR A 102 8.87 -12.16 -13.61
CA THR A 102 9.43 -11.60 -12.37
C THR A 102 8.96 -10.15 -12.21
N PRO A 103 8.11 -9.83 -11.22
CA PRO A 103 7.73 -8.45 -10.96
C PRO A 103 8.89 -7.64 -10.37
N HIS A 104 8.96 -6.36 -10.72
CA HIS A 104 9.91 -5.38 -10.18
C HIS A 104 9.16 -4.27 -9.46
N LEU A 105 9.89 -3.47 -8.67
CA LEU A 105 9.33 -2.24 -8.13
C LEU A 105 8.87 -1.34 -9.29
N PRO A 106 7.59 -0.97 -9.36
CA PRO A 106 7.01 -0.43 -10.59
C PRO A 106 7.46 1.01 -10.89
N PHE A 107 7.87 1.75 -9.87
CA PHE A 107 8.32 3.15 -9.99
C PHE A 107 9.44 3.44 -8.99
N THR A 108 10.17 4.53 -9.23
CA THR A 108 11.15 5.06 -8.29
C THR A 108 10.41 5.76 -7.16
N VAL A 109 10.52 5.25 -5.93
CA VAL A 109 9.94 5.91 -4.75
C VAL A 109 10.75 7.16 -4.42
N ALA A 110 10.22 8.33 -4.77
CA ALA A 110 10.92 9.60 -4.64
C ALA A 110 10.94 10.11 -3.18
N ASP A 111 9.79 10.01 -2.51
CA ASP A 111 9.62 10.13 -1.06
C ASP A 111 8.64 9.07 -0.57
N TYR A 112 8.68 8.82 0.74
CA TYR A 112 7.68 8.00 1.40
C TYR A 112 7.20 8.71 2.68
N VAL A 113 5.89 8.94 2.78
CA VAL A 113 5.24 9.42 4.00
C VAL A 113 4.23 8.41 4.47
N ASP A 114 4.25 8.11 5.76
CA ASP A 114 3.30 7.20 6.37
C ASP A 114 2.37 7.97 7.30
N PHE A 115 1.06 7.84 7.08
CA PHE A 115 0.05 8.51 7.89
C PHE A 115 -0.40 7.63 9.06
N TYR A 116 -1.28 8.16 9.90
CA TYR A 116 -1.82 7.44 11.05
C TYR A 116 -3.34 7.60 11.11
N SER A 117 -4.02 7.29 10.00
CA SER A 117 -5.37 7.80 9.72
C SER A 117 -6.52 6.89 10.13
N SER A 118 -6.24 5.70 10.66
CA SER A 118 -7.24 4.77 11.20
C SER A 118 -7.52 5.10 12.66
N GLU A 119 -8.76 5.50 12.98
CA GLU A 119 -9.14 5.79 14.35
C GLU A 119 -9.10 4.55 15.24
N HIS A 120 -9.57 3.42 14.72
CA HIS A 120 -9.58 2.16 15.45
C HIS A 120 -8.15 1.74 15.81
N HIS A 121 -7.23 1.85 14.87
CA HIS A 121 -5.82 1.55 15.13
C HIS A 121 -5.23 2.50 16.18
N ALA A 122 -5.44 3.81 16.02
CA ALA A 122 -4.94 4.81 16.96
C ALA A 122 -5.48 4.59 18.39
N ARG A 123 -6.76 4.23 18.52
CA ARG A 123 -7.38 3.91 19.80
C ARG A 123 -6.82 2.63 20.40
N ASN A 124 -6.71 1.55 19.62
CA ASN A 124 -6.16 0.28 20.08
C ASN A 124 -4.72 0.46 20.61
N VAL A 125 -3.87 1.14 19.84
CA VAL A 125 -2.48 1.44 20.26
C VAL A 125 -2.46 2.32 21.52
N GLY A 126 -3.33 3.33 21.59
CA GLY A 126 -3.47 4.16 22.77
C GLY A 126 -3.86 3.36 24.01
N GLU A 127 -4.83 2.47 23.91
CA GLU A 127 -5.29 1.62 25.00
C GLU A 127 -4.25 0.60 25.44
N ILE A 128 -3.55 -0.04 24.49
CA ILE A 128 -2.46 -0.98 24.77
C ILE A 128 -1.32 -0.32 25.55
N PHE A 129 -0.90 0.88 25.14
CA PHE A 129 0.26 1.55 25.75
C PHE A 129 -0.07 2.49 26.90
N ARG A 130 -1.33 2.95 26.99
CA ARG A 130 -1.83 3.83 28.05
C ARG A 130 -3.20 3.36 28.56
N PRO A 131 -3.29 2.16 29.19
CA PRO A 131 -4.56 1.66 29.71
C PRO A 131 -5.20 2.66 30.67
N GLY A 132 -6.47 3.00 30.45
CA GLY A 132 -7.23 3.96 31.26
C GLY A 132 -6.92 5.45 31.02
N GLY A 133 -6.02 5.77 30.08
CA GLY A 133 -5.77 7.14 29.62
C GLY A 133 -6.55 7.51 28.35
N ASP A 134 -6.31 8.71 27.83
CA ASP A 134 -6.87 9.12 26.54
C ASP A 134 -6.29 8.26 25.40
N ALA A 135 -7.20 7.60 24.67
CA ALA A 135 -6.84 6.70 23.58
C ALA A 135 -6.20 7.47 22.40
N LEU A 136 -6.71 8.67 22.10
CA LEU A 136 -6.20 9.53 21.03
C LEU A 136 -5.43 10.71 21.60
N THR A 137 -4.36 11.13 20.91
CA THR A 137 -3.67 12.37 21.24
C THR A 137 -4.54 13.58 20.84
N PRO A 138 -4.38 14.76 21.51
CA PRO A 138 -5.25 15.91 21.28
C PRO A 138 -5.31 16.38 19.83
N ASN A 139 -4.24 16.22 19.05
CA ASN A 139 -4.14 16.65 17.66
C ASN A 139 -4.77 15.68 16.64
N TRP A 140 -5.00 14.41 16.99
CA TRP A 140 -5.31 13.35 16.04
C TRP A 140 -6.62 13.61 15.27
N LYS A 141 -7.64 14.16 15.94
CA LYS A 141 -8.94 14.51 15.35
C LYS A 141 -8.93 15.85 14.57
N HIS A 142 -7.83 16.60 14.60
CA HIS A 142 -7.71 17.90 13.95
C HIS A 142 -6.83 17.90 12.69
N MET A 143 -5.94 16.93 12.54
CA MET A 143 -5.11 16.75 11.35
C MET A 143 -4.76 15.28 11.12
N PRO A 144 -4.58 14.85 9.85
CA PRO A 144 -4.02 13.54 9.55
C PRO A 144 -2.53 13.54 9.90
N ILE A 145 -2.19 13.17 11.13
CA ILE A 145 -0.79 13.07 11.53
C ILE A 145 -0.08 12.00 10.70
N GLY A 146 1.20 12.23 10.42
CA GLY A 146 2.06 11.33 9.66
C GLY A 146 3.53 11.68 9.87
N TYR A 147 4.41 10.83 9.34
CA TYR A 147 5.85 10.99 9.44
C TYR A 147 6.54 10.56 8.15
N HIS A 148 7.76 11.06 7.92
CA HIS A 148 8.55 10.65 6.77
C HIS A 148 9.09 9.23 7.00
N GLY A 149 8.73 8.31 6.11
CA GLY A 149 9.26 6.96 6.05
C GLY A 149 10.59 6.89 5.29
N ARG A 150 11.09 5.67 5.06
CA ARG A 150 12.36 5.44 4.37
C ARG A 150 12.13 4.93 2.94
N ALA A 151 12.06 5.84 1.97
CA ALA A 151 11.88 5.48 0.56
C ALA A 151 12.88 4.41 0.05
N GLY A 152 14.14 4.50 0.48
CA GLY A 152 15.22 3.59 0.05
C GLY A 152 15.08 2.13 0.51
N SER A 153 14.17 1.81 1.42
CA SER A 153 13.86 0.45 1.88
C SER A 153 12.47 -0.04 1.48
N VAL A 154 11.77 0.72 0.62
CA VAL A 154 10.58 0.20 -0.06
C VAL A 154 11.00 -0.86 -1.08
N ARG A 155 10.34 -2.02 -1.04
CA ARG A 155 10.63 -3.19 -1.86
C ARG A 155 9.35 -3.74 -2.46
N VAL A 156 9.46 -4.35 -3.63
CA VAL A 156 8.32 -5.03 -4.27
C VAL A 156 7.98 -6.33 -3.53
N SER A 157 6.71 -6.71 -3.57
CA SER A 157 6.19 -8.01 -3.13
C SER A 157 7.10 -9.18 -3.50
N GLY A 158 7.29 -10.10 -2.56
CA GLY A 158 8.17 -11.28 -2.68
C GLY A 158 9.60 -11.03 -2.21
N ALA A 159 10.03 -9.77 -2.03
CA ALA A 159 11.33 -9.49 -1.43
C ALA A 159 11.41 -10.03 0.02
N PRO A 160 12.55 -10.63 0.43
CA PRO A 160 12.71 -11.15 1.77
C PRO A 160 12.73 -10.02 2.81
N VAL A 161 12.17 -10.30 3.99
CA VAL A 161 12.14 -9.37 5.12
C VAL A 161 13.09 -9.87 6.17
N VAL A 162 14.31 -9.34 6.19
CA VAL A 162 15.33 -9.74 7.17
C VAL A 162 14.97 -9.14 8.53
N ARG A 163 14.85 -10.00 9.57
CA ARG A 163 14.60 -9.55 10.93
C ARG A 163 15.68 -8.53 11.36
N PRO A 164 15.28 -7.32 11.77
CA PRO A 164 16.26 -6.29 12.09
C PRO A 164 16.94 -6.57 13.43
N LEU A 165 18.21 -6.17 13.51
CA LEU A 165 18.94 -6.01 14.75
C LEU A 165 18.75 -4.58 15.26
N GLY A 166 18.67 -4.40 16.57
CA GLY A 166 18.59 -3.06 17.14
C GLY A 166 18.68 -3.02 18.65
N GLN A 167 18.66 -1.80 19.19
CA GLN A 167 18.56 -1.59 20.62
C GLN A 167 17.13 -1.79 21.10
N ARG A 168 16.99 -2.41 22.27
CA ARG A 168 15.71 -2.62 22.96
C ARG A 168 15.81 -2.06 24.37
N ARG A 169 14.65 -1.72 24.94
CA ARG A 169 14.57 -1.24 26.32
C ARG A 169 15.33 -2.16 27.28
N PRO A 170 16.03 -1.61 28.29
CA PRO A 170 16.65 -2.43 29.33
C PRO A 170 15.61 -3.38 29.96
N ALA A 171 16.03 -4.61 30.22
CA ALA A 171 15.23 -5.52 31.03
C ALA A 171 15.06 -4.96 32.46
N GLU A 172 14.06 -5.43 33.20
CA GLU A 172 13.87 -5.04 34.59
C GLU A 172 15.15 -5.31 35.41
N GLY A 173 15.63 -4.28 36.12
CA GLY A 173 16.88 -4.33 36.88
C GLY A 173 18.17 -4.11 36.07
N ALA A 174 18.10 -3.97 34.74
CA ALA A 174 19.26 -3.64 33.91
C ALA A 174 19.38 -2.11 33.70
N ALA A 175 20.62 -1.60 33.69
CA ALA A 175 20.91 -0.18 33.50
C ALA A 175 21.13 0.23 32.03
N THR A 176 21.45 -0.73 31.15
CA THR A 176 21.80 -0.47 29.74
C THR A 176 20.85 -1.19 28.80
N PRO A 177 20.58 -0.63 27.60
CA PRO A 177 19.75 -1.30 26.61
C PRO A 177 20.39 -2.59 26.12
N ALA A 178 19.57 -3.56 25.73
CA ALA A 178 20.04 -4.77 25.08
C ALA A 178 20.18 -4.52 23.57
N PHE A 179 21.15 -5.15 22.92
CA PHE A 179 21.29 -5.19 21.46
C PHE A 179 21.04 -6.61 20.94
N GLY A 180 20.37 -6.74 19.79
CA GLY A 180 20.16 -8.02 19.15
C GLY A 180 18.93 -8.03 18.22
N PRO A 181 18.50 -9.21 17.75
CA PRO A 181 17.33 -9.34 16.89
C PRO A 181 16.06 -8.82 17.57
N SER A 182 15.18 -8.18 16.78
CA SER A 182 13.85 -7.83 17.24
C SER A 182 13.08 -9.09 17.67
N VAL A 183 12.47 -9.04 18.85
CA VAL A 183 11.62 -10.10 19.40
C VAL A 183 10.12 -9.79 19.23
N ARG A 184 9.79 -8.66 18.61
CA ARG A 184 8.41 -8.20 18.39
C ARG A 184 8.26 -7.64 16.97
N LEU A 185 8.57 -8.49 15.99
CA LEU A 185 8.41 -8.19 14.57
C LEU A 185 6.94 -8.32 14.17
N ASP A 186 6.44 -7.34 13.43
CA ASP A 186 5.03 -7.15 13.18
C ASP A 186 4.78 -6.65 11.74
N ILE A 187 3.52 -6.74 11.32
CA ILE A 187 3.00 -6.18 10.09
C ILE A 187 2.24 -4.89 10.38
N GLU A 188 2.03 -4.12 9.34
CA GLU A 188 0.99 -3.09 9.29
C GLU A 188 0.29 -3.19 7.94
N ALA A 189 -0.98 -3.60 7.94
CA ALA A 189 -1.77 -3.74 6.72
C ALA A 189 -2.24 -2.37 6.24
N GLU A 190 -1.76 -1.95 5.06
CA GLU A 190 -1.94 -0.58 4.56
C GLU A 190 -2.27 -0.49 3.07
N VAL A 191 -2.70 0.71 2.68
CA VAL A 191 -2.90 1.11 1.28
C VAL A 191 -2.01 2.30 0.99
N GLY A 192 -1.18 2.17 -0.05
CA GLY A 192 -0.32 3.23 -0.58
C GLY A 192 -0.97 3.93 -1.76
N PHE A 193 -0.77 5.24 -1.85
CA PHE A 193 -1.21 6.10 -2.94
C PHE A 193 0.01 6.64 -3.69
N VAL A 194 0.05 6.39 -4.99
CA VAL A 194 1.20 6.72 -5.85
C VAL A 194 0.96 8.05 -6.54
N VAL A 195 1.79 9.05 -6.22
CA VAL A 195 1.78 10.35 -6.89
C VAL A 195 2.37 10.20 -8.28
N GLY A 196 1.63 10.64 -9.30
CA GLY A 196 2.09 10.75 -10.67
C GLY A 196 2.54 12.17 -11.03
N THR A 197 1.62 13.12 -10.94
CA THR A 197 1.88 14.51 -11.36
C THR A 197 2.45 15.33 -10.20
N PRO A 198 3.62 15.98 -10.37
CA PRO A 198 4.20 16.80 -9.32
C PRO A 198 3.37 18.07 -9.06
N SER A 199 3.55 18.68 -7.89
CA SER A 199 2.95 19.98 -7.57
C SER A 199 4.00 21.10 -7.62
N THR A 200 3.54 22.35 -7.51
CA THR A 200 4.43 23.51 -7.53
C THR A 200 5.02 23.76 -6.13
N PRO A 201 6.36 23.87 -5.97
CA PRO A 201 6.98 24.27 -4.70
C PRO A 201 6.36 25.53 -4.08
N GLY A 202 6.06 25.47 -2.79
CA GLY A 202 5.45 26.57 -2.05
C GLY A 202 3.94 26.74 -2.28
N ARG A 203 3.30 25.88 -3.08
CA ARG A 203 1.85 25.93 -3.34
C ARG A 203 1.15 24.69 -2.79
N PRO A 204 0.22 24.84 -1.83
CA PRO A 204 -0.61 23.75 -1.35
C PRO A 204 -1.43 23.10 -2.46
N VAL A 205 -1.64 21.79 -2.35
CA VAL A 205 -2.55 21.03 -3.19
C VAL A 205 -3.89 20.92 -2.47
N PRO A 206 -5.02 21.39 -3.05
CA PRO A 206 -6.31 21.25 -2.42
C PRO A 206 -6.81 19.80 -2.49
N LEU A 207 -7.66 19.41 -1.55
CA LEU A 207 -8.27 18.07 -1.50
C LEU A 207 -9.04 17.69 -2.78
N THR A 208 -9.59 18.66 -3.51
CA THR A 208 -10.26 18.43 -4.80
C THR A 208 -9.31 17.97 -5.92
N ALA A 209 -8.00 18.16 -5.77
CA ALA A 209 -6.99 17.83 -6.78
C ALA A 209 -6.41 16.41 -6.65
N LEU A 210 -6.97 15.55 -5.79
CA LEU A 210 -6.48 14.17 -5.59
C LEU A 210 -6.30 13.42 -6.92
N ARG A 211 -7.33 13.41 -7.78
CA ARG A 211 -7.29 12.70 -9.07
C ARG A 211 -6.32 13.31 -10.08
N GLU A 212 -5.92 14.57 -9.90
CA GLU A 212 -4.96 15.24 -10.78
C GLU A 212 -3.53 14.81 -10.45
N HIS A 213 -3.24 14.53 -9.18
CA HIS A 213 -1.90 14.21 -8.69
C HIS A 213 -1.65 12.73 -8.45
N VAL A 214 -2.65 11.96 -7.99
CA VAL A 214 -2.49 10.55 -7.64
C VAL A 214 -2.87 9.67 -8.83
N PHE A 215 -1.92 8.83 -9.26
CA PHE A 215 -2.09 7.90 -10.37
C PHE A 215 -2.95 6.70 -9.99
N GLY A 216 -2.68 6.12 -8.82
CA GLY A 216 -3.29 4.85 -8.41
C GLY A 216 -2.91 4.42 -7.00
N VAL A 217 -3.35 3.21 -6.67
CA VAL A 217 -3.17 2.60 -5.35
C VAL A 217 -2.41 1.29 -5.42
N CYS A 218 -1.70 0.96 -4.34
CA CYS A 218 -1.07 -0.33 -4.11
C CYS A 218 -1.36 -0.80 -2.68
N LEU A 219 -1.26 -2.11 -2.44
CA LEU A 219 -1.19 -2.61 -1.06
C LEU A 219 0.22 -2.41 -0.53
N LEU A 220 0.30 -2.10 0.76
CA LEU A 220 1.55 -1.83 1.47
C LEU A 220 1.58 -2.60 2.79
N ASN A 221 2.74 -3.17 3.12
CA ASN A 221 3.02 -3.70 4.45
C ASN A 221 4.19 -2.93 5.07
N ASP A 222 3.93 -2.14 6.10
CA ASP A 222 4.96 -1.40 6.82
C ASP A 222 5.51 -2.23 7.99
N TRP A 223 6.48 -3.08 7.68
CA TRP A 223 7.04 -4.02 8.65
C TRP A 223 7.63 -3.28 9.85
N SER A 224 7.29 -3.77 11.04
CA SER A 224 7.52 -3.01 12.27
C SER A 224 8.21 -3.85 13.34
N ALA A 225 9.35 -3.39 13.83
CA ALA A 225 10.02 -3.96 15.00
C ALA A 225 9.60 -3.18 16.26
N ARG A 226 8.51 -3.62 16.89
CA ARG A 226 7.81 -2.88 17.96
C ARG A 226 8.67 -2.61 19.19
N ASP A 227 9.57 -3.53 19.51
CA ASP A 227 10.50 -3.43 20.63
C ASP A 227 11.61 -2.41 20.40
N ILE A 228 12.13 -2.32 19.18
CA ILE A 228 13.08 -1.29 18.76
C ILE A 228 12.37 0.07 18.74
N GLN A 229 11.21 0.14 18.07
CA GLN A 229 10.39 1.34 17.94
C GLN A 229 10.05 1.93 19.31
N ALA A 230 9.60 1.11 20.27
CA ALA A 230 9.21 1.56 21.60
C ALA A 230 10.37 2.18 22.40
N TRP A 231 11.62 1.84 22.09
CA TRP A 231 12.81 2.43 22.72
C TRP A 231 13.21 3.76 22.08
N GLU A 232 13.13 3.88 20.76
CA GLU A 232 13.69 5.02 20.02
C GLU A 232 12.71 6.18 19.79
N TYR A 233 11.40 5.93 19.73
CA TYR A 233 10.49 6.87 19.06
C TYR A 233 10.24 8.18 19.79
N VAL A 234 10.57 8.26 21.09
CA VAL A 234 10.39 9.50 21.86
C VAL A 234 11.71 10.28 21.86
N PRO A 235 11.71 11.56 21.43
CA PRO A 235 10.57 12.38 21.00
C PRO A 235 10.39 12.48 19.46
N LEU A 236 11.24 11.83 18.65
CA LEU A 236 11.40 12.16 17.23
C LEU A 236 10.53 11.34 16.26
N GLY A 237 9.74 10.40 16.78
CA GLY A 237 8.91 9.49 15.98
C GLY A 237 9.63 8.20 15.57
N PRO A 238 8.93 7.29 14.87
CA PRO A 238 9.47 6.01 14.43
C PRO A 238 10.67 6.17 13.48
N PHE A 239 11.68 5.31 13.61
CA PHE A 239 12.88 5.36 12.76
C PHE A 239 13.39 3.96 12.36
N LEU A 240 14.28 3.33 13.15
CA LEU A 240 14.83 2.00 12.86
C LEU A 240 13.81 0.88 13.09
N GLY A 241 12.80 1.13 13.92
CA GLY A 241 11.66 0.24 14.10
C GLY A 241 10.81 0.06 12.85
N LYS A 242 11.01 0.88 11.80
CA LYS A 242 10.26 0.86 10.53
C LYS A 242 11.16 0.74 9.30
N SER A 243 12.23 1.52 9.26
CA SER A 243 13.04 1.76 8.06
C SER A 243 13.81 0.55 7.50
N PHE A 244 13.76 -0.62 8.15
CA PHE A 244 14.45 -1.83 7.68
C PHE A 244 13.76 -2.45 6.46
N ALA A 245 12.43 -2.39 6.36
CA ALA A 245 11.68 -2.88 5.20
C ALA A 245 10.26 -2.32 5.15
N THR A 246 9.84 -1.86 3.98
CA THR A 246 8.43 -1.64 3.64
C THR A 246 8.15 -2.38 2.33
N SER A 247 7.09 -3.17 2.25
CA SER A 247 6.75 -3.92 1.03
C SER A 247 5.56 -3.28 0.31
N VAL A 248 5.58 -3.24 -1.02
CA VAL A 248 4.45 -2.79 -1.86
C VAL A 248 4.07 -3.81 -2.92
N SER A 249 2.80 -3.87 -3.29
CA SER A 249 2.33 -4.71 -4.39
C SER A 249 2.93 -4.28 -5.73
N ALA A 250 3.24 -5.24 -6.61
CA ALA A 250 3.86 -4.97 -7.91
C ALA A 250 2.95 -4.28 -8.95
N TRP A 251 1.63 -4.38 -8.75
CA TRP A 251 0.62 -3.91 -9.70
C TRP A 251 -0.13 -2.71 -9.12
N ILE A 252 0.04 -1.55 -9.74
CA ILE A 252 -0.60 -0.29 -9.35
C ILE A 252 -1.97 -0.22 -10.00
N THR A 253 -3.02 -0.20 -9.17
CA THR A 253 -4.40 -0.10 -9.64
C THR A 253 -4.71 1.39 -9.89
N PRO A 254 -4.98 1.81 -11.13
CA PRO A 254 -5.25 3.22 -11.42
C PRO A 254 -6.51 3.70 -10.68
N LEU A 255 -6.55 4.95 -10.24
CA LEU A 255 -7.71 5.47 -9.50
C LEU A 255 -9.02 5.37 -10.32
N ASP A 256 -8.94 5.53 -11.64
CA ASP A 256 -10.11 5.39 -12.54
C ASP A 256 -10.68 3.95 -12.56
N ALA A 257 -9.94 2.93 -12.13
CA ALA A 257 -10.47 1.57 -11.96
C ALA A 257 -11.32 1.41 -10.69
N LEU A 258 -11.25 2.39 -9.78
CA LEU A 258 -11.91 2.36 -8.47
C LEU A 258 -13.12 3.29 -8.41
N ASP A 259 -13.63 3.76 -9.56
CA ASP A 259 -14.74 4.72 -9.57
C ASP A 259 -16.01 4.19 -8.88
N ALA A 260 -16.26 2.88 -8.94
CA ALA A 260 -17.37 2.23 -8.24
C ALA A 260 -17.12 2.00 -6.73
N ALA A 261 -15.90 2.23 -6.25
CA ALA A 261 -15.49 1.99 -4.87
C ALA A 261 -15.51 3.25 -3.99
N TRP A 262 -15.69 4.45 -4.56
CA TRP A 262 -15.82 5.67 -3.76
C TRP A 262 -17.06 5.61 -2.88
N THR A 263 -16.89 5.89 -1.59
CA THR A 263 -17.94 5.80 -0.59
C THR A 263 -17.83 6.94 0.41
N ALA A 264 -18.87 7.15 1.22
CA ALA A 264 -18.81 8.13 2.29
C ALA A 264 -17.76 7.69 3.33
N PRO A 265 -16.84 8.57 3.76
CA PRO A 265 -15.97 8.26 4.89
C PRO A 265 -16.80 8.22 6.20
N PRO A 266 -16.23 7.70 7.30
CA PRO A 266 -16.88 7.75 8.61
C PRO A 266 -17.32 9.16 9.00
N ALA A 267 -18.41 9.26 9.76
CA ALA A 267 -18.88 10.52 10.29
C ALA A 267 -17.80 11.15 11.19
N ARG A 268 -17.63 12.48 11.09
CA ARG A 268 -16.66 13.22 11.90
C ARG A 268 -17.36 13.84 13.10
N ASP A 269 -16.85 13.54 14.29
CA ASP A 269 -17.35 14.12 15.54
C ASP A 269 -16.74 15.50 15.82
N VAL A 270 -15.60 15.79 15.19
CA VAL A 270 -14.89 17.08 15.29
C VAL A 270 -14.83 17.71 13.90
N PRO A 271 -15.39 18.91 13.70
CA PRO A 271 -15.30 19.61 12.43
C PRO A 271 -13.83 19.90 12.06
N PRO A 272 -13.36 19.50 10.87
CA PRO A 272 -12.02 19.85 10.41
C PRO A 272 -11.93 21.36 10.12
N LEU A 273 -10.70 21.89 10.07
CA LEU A 273 -10.46 23.23 9.54
C LEU A 273 -10.79 23.29 8.04
N PRO A 274 -11.11 24.48 7.48
CA PRO A 274 -11.61 24.61 6.11
C PRO A 274 -10.77 23.95 5.01
N TYR A 275 -9.44 23.89 5.16
CA TYR A 275 -8.56 23.26 4.16
C TYR A 275 -8.64 21.72 4.13
N LEU A 276 -9.24 21.11 5.15
CA LEU A 276 -9.51 19.68 5.28
C LEU A 276 -11.01 19.37 5.21
N ASP A 277 -11.87 20.38 5.07
CA ASP A 277 -13.31 20.16 4.99
C ASP A 277 -13.71 19.66 3.59
N ASP A 278 -14.22 18.43 3.54
CA ASP A 278 -14.71 17.79 2.32
C ASP A 278 -16.24 17.62 2.31
N ALA A 279 -16.97 18.27 3.25
CA ALA A 279 -18.41 18.10 3.40
C ALA A 279 -19.24 18.54 2.18
N ALA A 280 -18.72 19.48 1.38
CA ALA A 280 -19.36 19.95 0.15
C ALA A 280 -18.94 19.15 -1.10
N GLY A 281 -18.06 18.16 -0.95
CA GLY A 281 -17.46 17.40 -2.04
C GLY A 281 -18.17 16.08 -2.36
N ALA A 282 -17.64 15.39 -3.37
CA ALA A 282 -17.97 14.00 -3.65
C ALA A 282 -17.48 13.08 -2.50
N PRO A 283 -17.98 11.83 -2.39
CA PRO A 283 -17.54 10.91 -1.35
C PRO A 283 -16.01 10.75 -1.32
N GLY A 284 -15.41 10.93 -0.14
CA GLY A 284 -13.96 10.91 0.05
C GLY A 284 -13.38 9.60 0.60
N GLY A 285 -14.21 8.64 0.97
CA GLY A 285 -13.80 7.31 1.43
C GLY A 285 -13.66 6.32 0.27
N LEU A 286 -13.03 5.17 0.53
CA LEU A 286 -12.80 4.13 -0.47
C LEU A 286 -13.14 2.75 0.11
N ASP A 287 -14.05 2.01 -0.54
CA ASP A 287 -14.45 0.66 -0.13
C ASP A 287 -13.46 -0.38 -0.66
N LEU A 288 -12.35 -0.56 0.07
CA LEU A 288 -11.43 -1.67 -0.14
C LEU A 288 -11.59 -2.70 0.97
N ARG A 289 -11.69 -3.97 0.57
CA ARG A 289 -11.81 -5.11 1.47
C ARG A 289 -10.50 -5.86 1.50
N LEU A 290 -9.72 -5.63 2.56
CA LEU A 290 -8.41 -6.25 2.73
C LEU A 290 -8.56 -7.62 3.40
N THR A 291 -7.57 -8.47 3.19
CA THR A 291 -7.38 -9.72 3.93
C THR A 291 -5.91 -9.89 4.23
N VAL A 292 -5.60 -10.12 5.50
CA VAL A 292 -4.27 -10.47 6.00
C VAL A 292 -4.20 -11.99 6.10
N LEU A 293 -3.25 -12.58 5.39
CA LEU A 293 -2.93 -14.00 5.50
C LEU A 293 -1.57 -14.17 6.19
N LEU A 294 -1.51 -15.07 7.16
CA LEU A 294 -0.28 -15.52 7.81
C LEU A 294 -0.12 -17.02 7.55
N ASN A 295 0.96 -17.40 6.88
CA ASN A 295 1.24 -18.78 6.46
C ASN A 295 0.10 -19.39 5.62
N GLY A 296 -0.61 -18.55 4.86
CA GLY A 296 -1.76 -18.96 4.03
C GLY A 296 -3.11 -18.99 4.76
N GLU A 297 -3.12 -18.76 6.08
CA GLU A 297 -4.35 -18.71 6.89
C GLU A 297 -4.83 -17.25 7.04
N PRO A 298 -6.11 -16.93 6.75
CA PRO A 298 -6.64 -15.59 6.93
C PRO A 298 -6.81 -15.26 8.41
N VAL A 299 -6.02 -14.31 8.93
CA VAL A 299 -6.02 -13.90 10.34
C VAL A 299 -6.78 -12.60 10.60
N ALA A 300 -6.95 -11.75 9.59
CA ALA A 300 -7.70 -10.50 9.71
C ALA A 300 -8.31 -10.03 8.38
N ARG A 301 -9.37 -9.23 8.45
CA ARG A 301 -10.05 -8.59 7.32
C ARG A 301 -10.33 -7.11 7.57
N PRO A 302 -9.28 -6.26 7.66
CA PRO A 302 -9.46 -4.85 7.96
C PRO A 302 -10.24 -4.11 6.84
N PRO A 303 -11.32 -3.38 7.16
CA PRO A 303 -12.08 -2.62 6.17
C PRO A 303 -11.46 -1.24 5.91
N PHE A 304 -11.03 -0.94 4.69
CA PHE A 304 -10.45 0.38 4.39
C PHE A 304 -11.48 1.52 4.43
N ALA A 305 -12.77 1.20 4.29
CA ALA A 305 -13.84 2.19 4.38
C ALA A 305 -13.94 2.88 5.76
N THR A 306 -13.30 2.35 6.80
CA THR A 306 -13.29 2.92 8.16
C THR A 306 -12.16 3.92 8.41
N MET A 307 -11.32 4.20 7.41
CA MET A 307 -10.28 5.23 7.54
C MET A 307 -10.90 6.60 7.82
N TYR A 308 -10.50 7.24 8.92
CA TYR A 308 -11.09 8.50 9.38
C TYR A 308 -10.66 9.69 8.52
N TRP A 309 -9.38 9.75 8.18
CA TRP A 309 -8.84 10.73 7.25
C TRP A 309 -8.77 10.14 5.85
N THR A 310 -9.32 10.86 4.88
CA THR A 310 -9.39 10.45 3.48
C THR A 310 -8.04 10.66 2.77
N PRO A 311 -7.76 9.95 1.66
CA PRO A 311 -6.56 10.20 0.86
C PRO A 311 -6.46 11.64 0.35
N ALA A 312 -7.60 12.29 0.06
CA ALA A 312 -7.65 13.70 -0.32
C ALA A 312 -7.19 14.62 0.82
N GLN A 313 -7.63 14.34 2.05
CA GLN A 313 -7.20 15.08 3.25
C GLN A 313 -5.71 14.86 3.56
N GLN A 314 -5.23 13.62 3.44
CA GLN A 314 -3.82 13.29 3.58
C GLN A 314 -2.96 14.09 2.59
N LEU A 315 -3.32 14.10 1.29
CA LEU A 315 -2.63 14.86 0.26
C LEU A 315 -2.62 16.38 0.54
N ALA A 316 -3.78 16.92 0.95
CA ALA A 316 -3.90 18.33 1.26
C ALA A 316 -3.02 18.71 2.46
N HIS A 317 -3.04 17.90 3.52
CA HIS A 317 -2.21 18.13 4.70
C HIS A 317 -0.71 17.98 4.40
N LEU A 318 -0.34 17.00 3.57
CA LEU A 318 1.04 16.74 3.15
C LEU A 318 1.69 17.97 2.50
N THR A 319 0.90 18.83 1.87
CA THR A 319 1.37 19.96 1.04
C THR A 319 1.01 21.33 1.61
N VAL A 320 0.22 21.41 2.69
CA VAL A 320 -0.34 22.68 3.20
C VAL A 320 0.74 23.68 3.64
N ASN A 321 1.91 23.20 4.04
CA ASN A 321 3.04 24.04 4.44
C ASN A 321 3.91 24.53 3.26
N GLY A 322 3.58 24.15 2.02
CA GLY A 322 4.35 24.48 0.82
C GLY A 322 5.34 23.39 0.37
N ALA A 323 5.42 22.25 1.07
CA ALA A 323 6.05 21.05 0.52
C ALA A 323 5.35 20.65 -0.79
N HIS A 324 6.12 20.19 -1.76
CA HIS A 324 5.60 19.81 -3.07
C HIS A 324 5.63 18.30 -3.27
N LEU A 325 4.72 17.87 -4.14
CA LEU A 325 4.65 16.50 -4.62
C LEU A 325 5.65 16.30 -5.74
N ARG A 326 6.28 15.13 -5.78
CA ARG A 326 7.14 14.66 -6.87
C ARG A 326 6.55 13.40 -7.49
N THR A 327 6.82 13.19 -8.77
CA THR A 327 6.49 11.93 -9.43
C THR A 327 7.16 10.78 -8.68
N GLY A 328 6.38 9.76 -8.33
CA GLY A 328 6.83 8.61 -7.56
C GLY A 328 6.85 8.81 -6.05
N ASP A 329 6.39 9.95 -5.52
CA ASP A 329 6.09 10.04 -4.09
C ASP A 329 5.01 9.01 -3.73
N LEU A 330 5.22 8.33 -2.61
CA LEU A 330 4.31 7.37 -2.03
C LEU A 330 3.83 7.93 -0.70
N PHE A 331 2.52 8.01 -0.51
CA PHE A 331 1.97 8.20 0.83
C PHE A 331 1.07 7.03 1.22
N ALA A 332 1.24 6.53 2.42
CA ALA A 332 0.49 5.38 2.92
C ALA A 332 -0.55 5.80 3.95
N SER A 333 -1.57 4.96 4.12
CA SER A 333 -2.74 5.25 4.93
C SER A 333 -2.44 5.31 6.43
N GLY A 334 -1.38 4.65 6.89
CA GLY A 334 -1.29 4.10 8.22
C GLY A 334 -2.09 2.81 8.33
N THR A 335 -1.77 2.01 9.35
CA THR A 335 -2.39 0.70 9.60
C THR A 335 -3.92 0.76 9.57
N VAL A 336 -4.53 -0.06 8.73
CA VAL A 336 -5.98 -0.13 8.56
C VAL A 336 -6.56 -1.06 9.62
N SER A 337 -7.47 -0.55 10.46
CA SER A 337 -8.17 -1.35 11.47
C SER A 337 -9.66 -1.01 11.49
N GLY A 338 -10.49 -2.02 11.75
CA GLY A 338 -11.93 -1.89 11.96
C GLY A 338 -12.33 -1.99 13.44
N PRO A 339 -13.64 -1.86 13.73
CA PRO A 339 -14.18 -1.98 15.09
C PRO A 339 -14.04 -3.37 15.71
N GLU A 340 -14.05 -4.44 14.90
CA GLU A 340 -14.04 -5.81 15.41
C GLU A 340 -12.62 -6.37 15.59
N GLU A 341 -12.44 -7.37 16.48
CA GLU A 341 -11.11 -7.95 16.73
C GLU A 341 -10.47 -8.56 15.48
N GLY A 342 -11.27 -9.24 14.64
CA GLY A 342 -10.82 -9.82 13.37
C GLY A 342 -10.58 -8.80 12.25
N GLU A 343 -10.73 -7.50 12.52
CA GLU A 343 -10.55 -6.41 11.57
C GLU A 343 -9.31 -5.56 11.88
N ARG A 344 -8.46 -5.98 12.81
CA ARG A 344 -7.24 -5.27 13.20
C ARG A 344 -6.11 -5.48 12.19
N GLY A 345 -5.37 -4.43 11.87
CA GLY A 345 -4.35 -4.41 10.81
C GLY A 345 -2.93 -4.82 11.22
N SER A 346 -2.69 -5.14 12.50
CA SER A 346 -1.37 -5.53 13.02
C SER A 346 -1.45 -6.68 14.04
N LEU A 347 -0.38 -7.45 14.22
CA LEU A 347 -0.31 -8.46 15.28
C LEU A 347 -0.26 -7.81 16.66
N LEU A 348 0.32 -6.60 16.80
CA LEU A 348 0.23 -5.81 18.02
C LEU A 348 -1.22 -5.69 18.50
N GLU A 349 -2.14 -5.39 17.60
CA GLU A 349 -3.56 -5.25 17.93
C GLU A 349 -4.27 -6.61 18.03
N LEU A 350 -4.08 -7.50 17.05
CA LEU A 350 -4.74 -8.82 16.99
C LEU A 350 -4.43 -9.64 18.24
N THR A 351 -3.18 -9.59 18.70
CA THR A 351 -2.73 -10.34 19.88
C THR A 351 -2.76 -9.53 21.16
N TRP A 352 -3.18 -8.26 21.09
CA TRP A 352 -3.17 -7.32 22.20
C TRP A 352 -1.82 -7.32 22.92
N ASN A 353 -0.77 -6.89 22.21
CA ASN A 353 0.59 -6.82 22.71
C ASN A 353 1.18 -8.20 23.11
N GLY A 354 0.70 -9.29 22.48
CA GLY A 354 1.12 -10.66 22.76
C GLY A 354 0.40 -11.34 23.93
N GLU A 355 -0.51 -10.64 24.62
CA GLU A 355 -1.29 -11.22 25.73
C GLU A 355 -2.30 -12.28 25.26
N ARG A 356 -2.73 -12.19 24.00
CA ARG A 356 -3.71 -13.07 23.35
C ARG A 356 -3.15 -13.64 22.03
N PRO A 357 -2.18 -14.57 22.07
CA PRO A 357 -1.57 -15.11 20.85
C PRO A 357 -2.61 -15.68 19.88
N LEU A 358 -2.38 -15.48 18.58
CA LEU A 358 -3.13 -16.16 17.53
C LEU A 358 -2.83 -17.65 17.57
N ARG A 359 -3.84 -18.48 17.31
CA ARG A 359 -3.69 -19.93 17.15
C ARG A 359 -3.77 -20.26 15.67
N LEU A 360 -2.64 -20.64 15.07
CA LEU A 360 -2.55 -21.09 13.69
C LEU A 360 -2.40 -22.61 13.63
N ALA A 361 -2.56 -23.18 12.44
CA ALA A 361 -2.34 -24.61 12.23
C ALA A 361 -0.92 -25.10 12.59
N ASP A 362 0.08 -24.21 12.50
CA ASP A 362 1.50 -24.51 12.74
C ASP A 362 2.02 -24.04 14.12
N GLY A 363 1.15 -23.49 14.98
CA GLY A 363 1.49 -23.05 16.33
C GLY A 363 0.92 -21.69 16.69
N GLU A 364 1.25 -21.22 17.89
CA GLU A 364 0.82 -19.89 18.36
C GLU A 364 1.72 -18.78 17.81
N ARG A 365 1.15 -17.58 17.60
CA ARG A 365 1.88 -16.36 17.22
C ARG A 365 1.44 -15.18 18.05
N ALA A 366 2.37 -14.62 18.83
CA ALA A 366 2.23 -13.29 19.42
C ALA A 366 2.73 -12.19 18.46
N PHE A 367 3.86 -12.48 17.81
CA PHE A 367 4.52 -11.66 16.79
C PHE A 367 5.11 -12.60 15.74
N LEU A 368 5.64 -12.07 14.64
CA LEU A 368 6.17 -12.87 13.54
C LEU A 368 7.44 -13.63 13.95
N ALA A 369 7.45 -14.93 13.63
CA ALA A 369 8.60 -15.81 13.73
C ALA A 369 9.40 -15.84 12.42
N ASP A 370 10.63 -16.34 12.48
CA ASP A 370 11.41 -16.59 11.26
C ASP A 370 10.75 -17.68 10.42
N GLY A 371 10.70 -17.48 9.10
CA GLY A 371 9.99 -18.35 8.16
C GLY A 371 8.51 -18.01 7.97
N ASP A 372 7.90 -17.18 8.83
CA ASP A 372 6.52 -16.73 8.64
C ASP A 372 6.40 -15.93 7.33
N ARG A 373 5.37 -16.25 6.56
CA ARG A 373 5.00 -15.52 5.34
C ARG A 373 3.71 -14.78 5.56
N VAL A 374 3.76 -13.47 5.35
CA VAL A 374 2.57 -12.61 5.34
C VAL A 374 2.17 -12.32 3.91
N THR A 375 0.88 -12.33 3.62
CA THR A 375 0.32 -11.84 2.35
C THR A 375 -0.88 -10.94 2.63
N LEU A 376 -0.87 -9.74 2.07
CA LEU A 376 -2.04 -8.87 2.01
C LEU A 376 -2.67 -8.98 0.63
N THR A 377 -3.98 -9.18 0.61
CA THR A 377 -4.80 -9.14 -0.61
C THR A 377 -5.93 -8.15 -0.40
N ALA A 378 -6.47 -7.60 -1.49
CA ALA A 378 -7.65 -6.75 -1.40
C ALA A 378 -8.42 -6.71 -2.71
N TRP A 379 -9.69 -6.33 -2.61
CA TRP A 379 -10.54 -6.02 -3.75
C TRP A 379 -11.50 -4.89 -3.40
N ALA A 380 -12.04 -4.25 -4.44
CA ALA A 380 -13.03 -3.19 -4.35
C ALA A 380 -14.26 -3.50 -5.22
N PRO A 381 -15.43 -2.91 -4.93
CA PRO A 381 -16.56 -2.92 -5.86
C PRO A 381 -16.16 -2.40 -7.24
N GLY A 382 -16.58 -3.11 -8.29
CA GLY A 382 -16.37 -2.73 -9.68
C GLY A 382 -17.68 -2.37 -10.39
N PRO A 383 -17.61 -1.97 -11.67
CA PRO A 383 -18.78 -1.69 -12.50
C PRO A 383 -19.76 -2.88 -12.53
N ASP A 384 -21.05 -2.58 -12.67
CA ASP A 384 -22.14 -3.57 -12.84
C ASP A 384 -22.17 -4.67 -11.76
N GLY A 385 -21.74 -4.35 -10.54
CA GLY A 385 -21.67 -5.31 -9.42
C GLY A 385 -20.46 -6.25 -9.46
N GLY A 386 -19.51 -6.00 -10.37
CA GLY A 386 -18.24 -6.71 -10.46
C GLY A 386 -17.27 -6.40 -9.31
N ARG A 387 -16.04 -6.87 -9.44
CA ARG A 387 -14.96 -6.61 -8.47
C ARG A 387 -13.67 -6.27 -9.21
N VAL A 388 -12.89 -5.39 -8.61
CA VAL A 388 -11.53 -5.07 -9.04
C VAL A 388 -10.56 -5.43 -7.93
N GLY A 389 -9.57 -6.27 -8.23
CA GLY A 389 -8.52 -6.66 -7.29
C GLY A 389 -7.39 -5.65 -7.23
N LEU A 390 -6.80 -5.50 -6.06
CA LEU A 390 -5.50 -4.84 -5.93
C LEU A 390 -4.41 -5.91 -6.03
N GLY A 391 -3.22 -5.53 -6.52
CA GLY A 391 -2.06 -6.42 -6.48
C GLY A 391 -1.79 -6.87 -5.04
N GLU A 392 -1.49 -8.16 -4.85
CA GLU A 392 -1.08 -8.66 -3.54
C GLU A 392 0.32 -8.15 -3.17
N VAL A 393 0.56 -8.01 -1.86
CA VAL A 393 1.89 -7.79 -1.30
C VAL A 393 2.21 -8.91 -0.32
N SER A 394 3.35 -9.57 -0.53
CA SER A 394 3.80 -10.68 0.30
C SER A 394 5.26 -10.52 0.69
N GLY A 395 5.63 -11.05 1.85
CA GLY A 395 7.02 -11.14 2.30
C GLY A 395 7.18 -12.28 3.28
N THR A 396 8.34 -12.93 3.23
CA THR A 396 8.73 -13.99 4.16
C THR A 396 9.82 -13.48 5.08
N VAL A 397 9.62 -13.65 6.38
CA VAL A 397 10.58 -13.25 7.41
C VAL A 397 11.80 -14.17 7.33
N GLN A 398 12.98 -13.56 7.18
CA GLN A 398 14.26 -14.24 7.24
C GLN A 398 14.92 -13.98 8.60
N PRO A 399 15.72 -14.93 9.11
CA PRO A 399 16.52 -14.73 10.32
C PRO A 399 17.39 -13.48 10.23
N ALA A 400 17.69 -12.90 11.40
CA ALA A 400 18.66 -11.82 11.48
C ALA A 400 20.06 -12.32 11.04
N PRO A 401 20.94 -11.45 10.51
CA PRO A 401 22.29 -11.83 10.10
C PRO A 401 23.09 -12.46 11.26
N GLU A 402 23.83 -13.54 10.98
CA GLU A 402 24.73 -14.16 11.95
C GLU A 402 25.98 -13.30 12.21
N GLY A 403 26.46 -13.28 13.46
CA GLY A 403 27.77 -12.70 13.82
C GLY A 403 27.83 -11.18 14.00
N ALA A 404 26.69 -10.52 14.21
CA ALA A 404 26.58 -9.08 14.43
C ALA A 404 26.70 -8.66 15.90
#